data_AF-A0A962M071-F1
#
_entry.id   AF-A0A962M071-F1
#
_cell.length_a   1.000
_cell.length_b   1.000
_cell.length_c   1.000
_cell.angle_alpha   90.00
_cell.angle_beta   90.00
_cell.angle_gamma   90.00
#
_symmetry.space_group_name_H-M   'P 1'
#
loop_
_entity.id
_entity.type
_entity.pdbx_description
1 polymer ?
#
loop_
_entity_poly.entity_id
_entity_poly.type
_entity_poly.pdbx_seq_one_letter_code
_entity_poly.pdbx_strand_id
1 'polypeptide(L)'
;AQVGDLRDVYLYSVDDLREIVEQNMRSRRTEARKADQIIAEGINLYLDDLRSLAAVDVVKDYRRMAEQMREIELQRALRALARGDDPQRIATQLARAITNKLIHAPTAGLRQASADGRQDLLAHARKLLGLAAGHRPEAPAPREDGDFELPPPDTEKPGHTLQ
;
A
#
# COMPACT_ATOMS: atom_id res chain seq x y z
N ALA A 1 -1.72 77.82 25.72
CA ALA A 1 -2.25 76.88 26.73
C ALA A 1 -2.05 75.48 26.18
N GLN A 2 -1.17 74.71 26.85
CA GLN A 2 -0.71 73.39 26.46
C GLN A 2 -1.83 72.37 26.66
N VAL A 3 -2.19 71.66 25.59
CA VAL A 3 -3.18 70.57 25.64
C VAL A 3 -2.54 69.26 26.16
N GLY A 4 -1.23 69.26 26.41
CA GLY A 4 -0.47 68.12 26.94
C GLY A 4 -0.44 67.99 28.47
N ASP A 5 -1.01 68.94 29.22
CA ASP A 5 -1.02 68.93 30.69
C ASP A 5 -2.25 68.22 31.30
N LEU A 6 -3.15 67.67 30.48
CA LEU A 6 -4.31 66.92 30.95
C LEU A 6 -3.92 65.45 31.20
N ARG A 7 -4.00 65.02 32.46
CA ARG A 7 -3.92 63.59 32.81
C ARG A 7 -4.98 62.84 32.00
N ASP A 8 -4.56 61.79 31.29
CA ASP A 8 -5.32 60.97 30.33
C ASP A 8 -5.48 61.46 28.86
N VAL A 9 -4.73 62.47 28.40
CA VAL A 9 -4.72 62.83 26.97
C VAL A 9 -3.39 62.46 26.29
N TYR A 10 -3.44 61.49 25.38
CA TYR A 10 -2.31 61.10 24.54
C TYR A 10 -2.42 61.76 23.16
N LEU A 11 -1.46 62.62 22.83
CA LEU A 11 -1.35 63.24 21.51
C LEU A 11 -0.56 62.32 20.58
N TYR A 12 -1.23 61.79 19.55
CA TYR A 12 -0.58 61.08 18.46
C TYR A 12 -0.60 61.94 17.19
N SER A 13 0.56 62.08 16.56
CA SER A 13 0.71 62.73 15.27
C SER A 13 0.46 61.75 14.11
N VAL A 14 0.24 62.28 12.91
CA VAL A 14 0.09 61.46 11.69
C VAL A 14 1.35 60.62 11.42
N ASP A 15 2.52 61.09 11.85
CA ASP A 15 3.77 60.35 11.70
C ASP A 15 3.87 59.16 12.68
N ASP A 16 3.32 59.28 13.90
CA ASP A 16 3.26 58.15 14.86
C ASP A 16 2.37 57.00 14.33
N LEU A 17 1.29 57.32 13.60
CA LEU A 17 0.44 56.31 12.97
C LEU A 17 1.14 55.60 11.80
N ARG A 18 2.03 56.29 11.07
CA ARG A 18 2.81 55.67 9.98
C ARG A 18 3.77 54.62 10.50
N GLU A 19 4.44 54.88 11.62
CA GLU A 19 5.35 53.93 12.27
C GLU A 19 4.62 52.64 12.68
N ILE A 20 3.44 52.77 13.29
CA ILE A 20 2.59 51.63 13.68
C ILE A 20 2.14 50.83 12.45
N VAL A 21 1.77 51.49 11.36
CA VAL A 21 1.37 50.81 10.12
C VAL A 21 2.55 50.06 9.51
N GLU A 22 3.74 50.66 9.47
CA GLU A 22 4.94 49.97 8.97
C GLU A 22 5.31 48.76 9.83
N GLN A 23 5.25 48.89 11.15
CA GLN A 23 5.50 47.79 12.08
C GLN A 23 4.50 46.66 11.89
N ASN A 24 3.21 46.98 11.73
CA ASN A 24 2.16 46.00 11.43
C ASN A 24 2.39 45.31 10.09
N MET A 25 2.82 46.04 9.05
CA MET A 25 3.13 45.46 7.74
C MET A 25 4.34 44.53 7.80
N ARG A 26 5.39 44.90 8.55
CA ARG A 26 6.55 44.02 8.79
C ARG A 26 6.15 42.76 9.56
N SER A 27 5.35 42.91 10.62
CA SER A 27 4.82 41.80 11.41
C SER A 27 3.99 40.85 10.54
N ARG A 28 3.03 41.37 9.77
CA ARG A 28 2.21 40.57 8.83
C ARG A 28 3.05 39.82 7.81
N ARG A 29 4.11 40.43 7.25
CA ARG A 29 5.02 39.76 6.32
C ARG A 29 5.80 38.62 6.99
N THR A 30 6.24 38.81 8.22
CA THR A 30 6.95 37.78 8.99
C THR A 30 6.02 36.60 9.30
N GLU A 31 4.79 36.87 9.74
CA GLU A 31 3.80 35.82 10.01
C GLU A 31 3.36 35.10 8.72
N ALA A 32 3.21 35.81 7.61
CA ALA A 32 2.93 35.19 6.31
C ALA A 32 4.05 34.23 5.89
N ARG A 33 5.33 34.59 6.07
CA ARG A 33 6.46 33.69 5.79
C ARG A 33 6.45 32.43 6.66
N LYS A 34 6.06 32.55 7.93
CA LYS A 34 5.89 31.38 8.82
C LYS A 34 4.75 30.49 8.33
N ALA A 35 3.63 31.09 7.91
CA ALA A 35 2.53 30.34 7.32
C ALA A 35 2.97 29.59 6.04
N ASP A 36 3.75 30.23 5.16
CA ASP A 36 4.30 29.58 3.97
C ASP A 36 5.18 28.37 4.32
N GLN A 37 5.98 28.45 5.38
CA GLN A 37 6.79 27.33 5.87
C GLN A 37 5.92 26.18 6.36
N ILE A 38 4.90 26.46 7.17
CA ILE A 38 3.95 25.45 7.66
C ILE A 38 3.23 24.78 6.49
N ILE A 39 2.83 25.54 5.48
CA ILE A 39 2.18 25.00 4.27
C ILE A 39 3.15 24.10 3.50
N ALA A 40 4.40 24.52 3.31
CA ALA A 40 5.41 23.72 2.62
C ALA A 40 5.67 22.38 3.33
N GLU A 41 5.77 22.40 4.66
CA GLU A 41 5.89 21.18 5.48
C GLU A 41 4.65 20.28 5.34
N GLY A 42 3.45 20.86 5.39
CA GLY A 42 2.18 20.15 5.20
C GLY A 42 2.06 19.49 3.81
N ILE A 43 2.53 20.17 2.77
CA ILE A 43 2.57 19.61 1.40
C ILE A 43 3.51 18.40 1.36
N ASN A 44 4.69 18.47 1.98
CA ASN A 44 5.63 17.35 2.00
C ASN A 44 5.03 16.12 2.72
N LEU A 45 4.42 16.34 3.90
CA LEU A 45 3.72 15.28 4.65
C LEU A 45 2.60 14.64 3.83
N TYR A 46 1.78 15.46 3.16
CA TYR A 46 0.71 14.96 2.30
C TYR A 46 1.23 14.16 1.10
N LEU A 47 2.34 14.58 0.49
CA LEU A 47 2.98 13.84 -0.60
C LEU A 47 3.62 12.53 -0.14
N ASP A 48 4.13 12.46 1.09
CA ASP A 48 4.58 11.21 1.72
C ASP A 48 3.38 10.26 1.93
N ASP A 49 2.28 10.77 2.47
CA ASP A 49 1.04 9.99 2.68
C ASP A 49 0.47 9.46 1.35
N LEU A 50 0.40 10.29 0.30
CA LEU A 50 -0.03 9.85 -1.02
C LEU A 50 0.87 8.76 -1.61
N ARG A 51 2.19 8.86 -1.43
CA ARG A 51 3.13 7.82 -1.87
C ARG A 51 2.91 6.51 -1.12
N SER A 52 2.59 6.58 0.17
CA SER A 52 2.27 5.39 0.98
C SER A 52 1.02 4.67 0.47
N LEU A 53 -0.03 5.43 0.12
CA LEU A 53 -1.28 4.87 -0.42
C LEU A 53 -1.08 4.23 -1.80
N ALA A 54 -0.32 4.88 -2.69
CA ALA A 54 -0.02 4.34 -4.01
C ALA A 54 0.73 3.00 -3.93
N ALA A 55 1.66 2.86 -3.00
CA ALA A 55 2.37 1.59 -2.78
C ALA A 55 1.42 0.48 -2.27
N VAL A 56 0.47 0.83 -1.39
CA VAL A 56 -0.53 -0.11 -0.87
C VAL A 56 -1.43 -0.64 -1.98
N ASP A 57 -1.84 0.21 -2.92
CA ASP A 57 -2.72 -0.18 -4.02
C ASP A 57 -2.02 -1.14 -5.00
N VAL A 58 -0.76 -0.89 -5.34
CA VAL A 58 0.03 -1.81 -6.18
C VAL A 58 0.16 -3.19 -5.54
N VAL A 59 0.42 -3.26 -4.24
CA VAL A 59 0.50 -4.53 -3.51
C VAL A 59 -0.85 -5.25 -3.49
N LYS A 60 -1.95 -4.52 -3.23
CA LYS A 60 -3.31 -5.09 -3.23
C LYS A 60 -3.68 -5.64 -4.60
N ASP A 61 -3.42 -4.90 -5.66
CA ASP A 61 -3.75 -5.32 -7.02
C ASP A 61 -2.90 -6.52 -7.46
N TYR A 62 -1.60 -6.55 -7.13
CA TYR A 62 -0.75 -7.70 -7.42
C TYR A 62 -1.23 -8.96 -6.67
N ARG A 63 -1.60 -8.84 -5.39
CA ARG A 63 -2.17 -9.95 -4.62
C ARG A 63 -3.50 -10.42 -5.19
N ARG A 64 -4.39 -9.50 -5.55
CA ARG A 64 -5.70 -9.84 -6.17
C ARG A 64 -5.50 -10.60 -7.48
N MET A 65 -4.58 -10.14 -8.33
CA MET A 65 -4.22 -10.81 -9.58
C MET A 65 -3.69 -12.24 -9.32
N ALA A 66 -2.81 -12.42 -8.33
CA ALA A 66 -2.27 -13.72 -7.97
C ALA A 66 -3.35 -14.69 -7.46
N GLU A 67 -4.25 -14.21 -6.60
CA GLU A 67 -5.38 -14.99 -6.08
C GLU A 67 -6.35 -15.41 -7.19
N GLN A 68 -6.67 -14.52 -8.12
CA GLN A 68 -7.50 -14.84 -9.29
C GLN A 68 -6.86 -15.93 -10.16
N MET A 69 -5.55 -15.85 -10.40
CA MET A 69 -4.84 -16.89 -11.15
C MET A 69 -4.85 -18.24 -10.42
N ARG A 70 -4.65 -18.24 -9.09
CA ARG A 70 -4.74 -19.44 -8.26
C ARG A 70 -6.11 -20.08 -8.39
N GLU A 71 -7.17 -19.30 -8.25
CA GLU A 71 -8.55 -19.80 -8.27
C GLU A 71 -8.88 -20.46 -9.62
N ILE A 72 -8.50 -19.83 -10.73
CA ILE A 72 -8.74 -20.37 -12.07
C ILE A 72 -8.05 -21.74 -12.25
N GLU A 73 -6.79 -21.86 -11.85
CA GLU A 73 -6.05 -23.11 -11.99
C GLU A 73 -6.54 -24.17 -11.00
N LEU A 74 -6.90 -23.79 -9.78
CA LEU A 74 -7.49 -24.68 -8.79
C LEU A 74 -8.80 -25.29 -9.30
N GLN A 75 -9.71 -24.47 -9.85
CA GLN A 75 -10.96 -24.96 -10.44
C GLN A 75 -10.72 -25.88 -11.64
N ARG A 76 -9.65 -25.65 -12.42
CA ARG A 76 -9.25 -26.57 -13.49
C ARG A 76 -8.76 -27.91 -12.93
N ALA A 77 -7.95 -27.88 -11.88
CA ALA A 77 -7.43 -29.07 -11.21
C ALA A 77 -8.56 -29.89 -10.56
N LEU A 78 -9.48 -29.25 -9.85
CA LEU A 78 -10.64 -29.91 -9.24
C LEU A 78 -11.52 -30.59 -10.27
N ARG A 79 -11.76 -29.95 -11.42
CA ARG A 79 -12.49 -30.58 -12.53
C ARG A 79 -11.75 -31.77 -13.12
N ALA A 80 -10.42 -31.76 -13.15
CA ALA A 80 -9.64 -32.91 -13.60
C ALA A 80 -9.73 -34.07 -12.62
N LEU A 81 -9.64 -33.76 -11.33
CA LEU A 81 -9.78 -34.75 -10.27
C LEU A 81 -11.16 -35.42 -10.30
N ALA A 82 -12.23 -34.64 -10.50
CA ALA A 82 -13.59 -35.14 -10.63
C ALA A 82 -13.81 -36.05 -11.86
N ARG A 83 -12.99 -35.90 -12.91
CA ARG A 83 -13.01 -36.81 -14.08
C ARG A 83 -12.26 -38.13 -13.84
N GLY A 84 -11.56 -38.26 -12.71
CA GLY A 84 -10.73 -39.43 -12.41
C GLY A 84 -9.34 -39.39 -13.03
N ASP A 85 -8.86 -38.20 -13.45
CA ASP A 85 -7.47 -38.04 -13.91
C ASP A 85 -6.49 -38.29 -12.73
N ASP A 86 -5.25 -38.70 -13.04
CA ASP A 86 -4.23 -39.01 -12.03
C ASP A 86 -3.94 -37.79 -11.11
N PRO A 87 -4.19 -37.89 -9.79
CA PRO A 87 -3.98 -36.79 -8.84
C PRO A 87 -2.55 -36.26 -8.81
N GLN A 88 -1.53 -37.11 -8.97
CA GLN A 88 -0.13 -36.68 -8.95
C GLN A 88 0.21 -35.80 -10.16
N ARG A 89 -0.29 -36.20 -11.33
CA ARG A 89 -0.18 -35.42 -12.56
C ARG A 89 -0.91 -34.09 -12.46
N ILE A 90 -2.13 -34.07 -11.91
CA ILE A 90 -2.90 -32.84 -11.72
C ILE A 90 -2.15 -31.87 -10.80
N ALA A 91 -1.68 -32.33 -9.65
CA ALA A 91 -0.95 -31.49 -8.69
C ALA A 91 0.32 -30.90 -9.31
N THR A 92 1.06 -31.71 -10.06
CA THR A 92 2.28 -31.24 -10.76
C THR A 92 1.93 -30.20 -11.84
N GLN A 93 0.85 -30.40 -12.60
CA GLN A 93 0.40 -29.46 -13.61
C GLN A 93 -0.09 -28.14 -13.00
N LEU A 94 -0.87 -28.21 -11.91
CA LEU A 94 -1.34 -27.06 -11.16
C LEU A 94 -0.18 -26.20 -10.66
N ALA A 95 0.79 -26.82 -9.99
CA ALA A 95 1.98 -26.13 -9.48
C ALA A 95 2.74 -25.42 -10.61
N ARG A 96 3.01 -26.13 -11.71
CA ARG A 96 3.70 -25.56 -12.89
C ARG A 96 2.90 -24.41 -13.52
N ALA A 97 1.58 -24.57 -13.67
CA ALA A 97 0.73 -23.57 -14.29
C ALA A 97 0.69 -22.28 -13.47
N ILE A 98 0.49 -22.38 -12.16
CA ILE A 98 0.48 -21.23 -11.24
C ILE A 98 1.84 -20.54 -11.26
N THR A 99 2.94 -21.29 -11.09
CA THR A 99 4.29 -20.70 -11.09
C THR A 99 4.56 -19.96 -12.39
N ASN A 100 4.33 -20.59 -13.54
CA ASN A 100 4.59 -19.98 -14.85
C ASN A 100 3.77 -18.71 -15.07
N LYS A 101 2.49 -18.72 -14.71
CA LYS A 101 1.62 -17.54 -14.87
C LYS A 101 2.02 -16.40 -13.94
N LEU A 102 2.36 -16.69 -12.68
CA LEU A 102 2.80 -15.67 -11.72
C LEU A 102 4.11 -15.00 -12.13
N ILE A 103 5.09 -15.77 -12.63
CA ILE A 103 6.41 -15.22 -12.98
C ILE A 103 6.45 -14.56 -14.36
N HIS A 104 5.47 -14.81 -15.24
CA HIS A 104 5.51 -14.35 -16.62
C HIS A 104 5.61 -12.82 -16.73
N ALA A 105 4.67 -12.09 -16.13
CA ALA A 105 4.64 -10.63 -16.21
C ALA A 105 5.85 -9.95 -15.55
N PRO A 106 6.27 -10.32 -14.32
CA PRO A 106 7.50 -9.80 -13.71
C PRO A 106 8.75 -10.10 -14.56
N THR A 107 8.86 -11.32 -15.10
CA THR A 107 10.01 -11.71 -15.93
C THR A 107 10.08 -10.91 -17.23
N ALA A 108 8.94 -10.69 -17.88
CA ALA A 108 8.85 -9.83 -19.06
C ALA A 108 9.25 -8.39 -18.74
N GLY A 109 8.77 -7.83 -17.62
CA GLY A 109 9.14 -6.49 -17.17
C GLY A 109 10.63 -6.34 -16.87
N LEU A 110 11.25 -7.35 -16.25
CA LEU A 110 12.70 -7.37 -16.02
C LEU A 110 13.49 -7.40 -17.32
N ARG A 111 13.08 -8.22 -18.30
CA ARG A 111 13.72 -8.26 -19.63
C ARG A 111 13.62 -6.92 -20.34
N GLN A 112 12.46 -6.27 -20.28
CA GLN A 112 12.27 -4.95 -20.87
C GLN A 112 13.16 -3.90 -20.20
N ALA A 113 13.20 -3.85 -18.87
CA ALA A 113 14.07 -2.94 -18.13
C ALA A 113 15.57 -3.15 -18.45
N SER A 114 15.98 -4.41 -18.68
CA SER A 114 17.32 -4.73 -19.16
C SER A 114 17.59 -4.24 -20.58
N ALA A 115 16.62 -4.36 -21.49
CA ALA A 115 16.73 -3.86 -22.86
C ALA A 115 16.81 -2.33 -22.91
N ASP A 116 16.06 -1.66 -22.03
CA ASP A 116 16.02 -0.21 -21.90
C ASP A 116 17.22 0.37 -21.12
N GLY A 117 18.15 -0.47 -20.65
CA GLY A 117 19.34 -0.04 -19.91
C GLY A 117 19.06 0.51 -18.50
N ARG A 118 17.87 0.25 -17.93
CA ARG A 118 17.44 0.78 -16.61
C ARG A 118 18.00 -0.05 -15.45
N GLN A 119 19.30 0.13 -15.19
CA GLN A 119 20.00 -0.58 -14.12
C GLN A 119 19.46 -0.25 -12.72
N ASP A 120 18.96 0.96 -12.51
CA ASP A 120 18.27 1.40 -11.30
C ASP A 120 17.03 0.54 -11.01
N LEU A 121 16.17 0.34 -12.01
CA LEU A 121 14.98 -0.50 -11.90
C LEU A 121 15.35 -1.95 -11.60
N LEU A 122 16.37 -2.50 -12.27
CA LEU A 122 16.84 -3.85 -12.00
C LEU A 122 17.36 -4.02 -10.57
N ALA A 123 18.08 -3.03 -10.04
CA ALA A 123 18.55 -3.04 -8.65
C ALA A 123 17.37 -3.00 -7.65
N HIS A 124 16.37 -2.16 -7.89
CA HIS A 124 15.16 -2.11 -7.07
C HIS A 124 14.36 -3.42 -7.16
N ALA A 125 14.19 -3.98 -8.35
CA ALA A 125 13.47 -5.23 -8.54
C ALA A 125 14.18 -6.41 -7.86
N ARG A 126 15.53 -6.42 -7.85
CA ARG A 126 16.30 -7.43 -7.11
C ARG A 126 16.01 -7.37 -5.60
N LYS A 127 15.85 -6.18 -5.03
CA LYS A 127 15.44 -6.00 -3.62
C LYS A 127 13.99 -6.45 -3.41
N LEU A 128 13.07 -6.03 -4.27
CA LEU A 128 11.64 -6.36 -4.19
C LEU A 128 11.39 -7.88 -4.27
N LEU A 129 12.13 -8.58 -5.13
CA LEU A 129 12.03 -10.03 -5.32
C LEU A 129 12.82 -10.85 -4.28
N GLY A 130 13.47 -10.19 -3.30
CA GLY A 130 14.27 -10.88 -2.28
C GLY A 130 15.54 -11.54 -2.83
N LEU A 131 16.05 -11.10 -3.99
CA LEU A 131 17.24 -11.66 -4.64
C LEU A 131 18.55 -10.94 -4.24
N ALA A 132 18.46 -9.96 -3.34
CA ALA A 132 19.62 -9.35 -2.69
C ALA A 132 20.14 -10.29 -1.60
N ALA A 133 21.47 -10.44 -1.50
CA ALA A 133 22.13 -11.42 -0.64
C ALA A 133 21.56 -11.41 0.79
N GLY A 134 20.91 -12.51 1.20
CA GLY A 134 20.45 -12.73 2.57
C GLY A 134 19.02 -13.25 2.75
N HIS A 135 18.13 -13.12 1.76
CA HIS A 135 16.73 -13.55 1.92
C HIS A 135 16.54 -14.99 1.41
N ARG A 136 16.71 -15.97 2.30
CA ARG A 136 16.15 -17.31 2.08
C ARG A 136 14.62 -17.17 2.21
N PRO A 137 13.79 -17.71 1.30
CA PRO A 137 12.35 -17.64 1.45
C PRO A 137 11.97 -18.33 2.76
N GLU A 138 11.61 -17.53 3.77
CA GLU A 138 10.98 -18.02 4.99
C GLU A 138 9.65 -18.63 4.56
N ALA A 139 9.49 -19.94 4.80
CA ALA A 139 8.23 -20.61 4.51
C ALA A 139 7.11 -19.80 5.18
N PRO A 140 5.98 -19.54 4.49
CA PRO A 140 4.91 -18.77 5.09
C PRO A 140 4.53 -19.42 6.41
N ALA A 141 4.56 -18.64 7.50
CA ALA A 141 4.10 -19.09 8.80
C ALA A 141 2.73 -19.76 8.62
N PRO A 142 2.48 -20.91 9.26
CA PRO A 142 1.19 -21.57 9.17
C PRO A 142 0.13 -20.52 9.49
N ARG A 143 -0.78 -20.29 8.54
CA ARG A 143 -1.98 -19.53 8.87
C ARG A 143 -2.66 -20.35 9.96
N GLU A 144 -2.84 -19.72 11.12
CA GLU A 144 -3.77 -20.22 12.12
C GLU A 144 -5.17 -20.08 11.49
N ASP A 145 -5.48 -21.00 10.58
CA ASP A 145 -6.82 -21.26 10.12
C ASP A 145 -7.53 -21.82 11.35
N GLY A 146 -8.20 -20.93 12.09
CA GLY A 146 -8.97 -21.29 13.27
C GLY A 146 -9.89 -22.45 12.94
N ASP A 147 -9.74 -23.53 13.73
CA ASP A 147 -10.71 -24.58 13.98
C ASP A 147 -11.69 -24.87 12.84
N PHE A 148 -11.18 -25.42 11.72
CA PHE A 148 -12.04 -26.15 10.79
C PHE A 148 -12.29 -27.55 11.36
N GLU A 149 -13.12 -27.61 12.42
CA GLU A 149 -13.72 -28.85 12.88
C GLU A 149 -14.70 -29.29 11.79
N LEU A 150 -14.27 -30.27 10.97
CA LEU A 150 -15.19 -30.94 10.05
C LEU A 150 -16.35 -31.48 10.89
N PRO A 151 -17.62 -31.13 10.60
CA PRO A 151 -18.72 -31.84 11.21
C PRO A 151 -18.56 -33.33 10.87
N PRO A 152 -18.75 -34.23 11.85
CA PRO A 152 -18.61 -35.66 11.61
C PRO A 152 -19.53 -36.07 10.46
N PRO A 153 -19.10 -37.00 9.60
CA PRO A 153 -19.90 -37.45 8.48
C PRO A 153 -21.24 -37.98 8.99
N ASP A 154 -22.34 -37.53 8.36
CA ASP A 154 -23.68 -38.03 8.61
C ASP A 154 -23.67 -39.57 8.51
N THR A 155 -23.66 -40.24 9.66
CA THR A 155 -24.00 -41.65 9.71
C THR A 155 -25.48 -41.77 9.38
N GLU A 156 -25.73 -42.22 8.16
CA GLU A 156 -26.99 -42.75 7.68
C GLU A 156 -27.74 -43.46 8.83
N LYS A 157 -28.92 -42.94 9.21
CA LYS A 157 -29.90 -43.75 9.93
C LYS A 157 -30.50 -44.73 8.91
N PRO A 158 -30.32 -46.05 9.04
CA PRO A 158 -31.15 -46.97 8.29
C PRO A 158 -32.55 -46.96 8.93
N GLY A 159 -33.55 -46.87 8.05
CA GLY A 159 -34.95 -46.75 8.40
C GLY A 159 -35.51 -47.89 9.23
N HIS A 160 -36.63 -47.57 9.86
CA HIS A 160 -37.62 -48.53 10.32
C HIS A 160 -37.89 -49.62 9.28
N THR A 161 -37.87 -50.89 9.68
CA THR A 161 -38.77 -51.93 9.14
C THR A 161 -39.02 -52.98 10.23
N LEU A 162 -40.26 -52.94 10.74
CA LEU A 162 -41.16 -54.02 11.14
C LEU A 162 -40.55 -55.38 11.57
N GLN A 163 -40.76 -55.73 12.84
CA GLN A 163 -41.51 -56.91 13.29
C GLN A 163 -41.98 -56.73 14.73
#